data_AF-A0A2N7R953-F1
#
_entry.id   AF-A0A2N7R953-F1
#
_cell.length_a   1.000
_cell.length_b   1.000
_cell.length_c   1.000
_cell.angle_alpha   90.00
_cell.angle_beta   90.00
_cell.angle_gamma   90.00
#
_symmetry.space_group_name_H-M   'P 1'
#
loop_
_entity.id
_entity.type
_entity.pdbx_description
1 polymer ?
#
loop_
_entity_poly.entity_id
_entity_poly.type
_entity_poly.pdbx_seq_one_letter_code
_entity_poly.pdbx_strand_id
1 'polypeptide(L)'
;MKLIVALALMQGMTAYAGEVRSNGYTVRYDEHIEEASGDLHGESVGSIRLTRASDQTLVWQENTPLRPGCGAIPAVTLLSDQFVALCGHLGGRHYTQKIILMQGNTPGMVSVDQFDTPSPVRVEGDGTLALDVLRRDLFPGELTGPHYFHTVYRLQRDAATFGFVPSFEAESAERYWQQYRVTRQAAPAAAVLPELLASLLAAQSGKQPICGELAAIAADLQHGGQIPDAQGARTLMLGWLHKLPAIGYPAFNMQACAGRF
;
A
#
# COMPACT_ATOMS: atom_id res chain seq x y z
N MET A 1 -30.26 -51.56 -25.19
CA MET A 1 -29.38 -50.56 -25.83
C MET A 1 -28.81 -49.68 -24.73
N LYS A 2 -27.49 -49.73 -24.55
CA LYS A 2 -26.74 -48.95 -23.57
C LYS A 2 -26.60 -47.51 -24.08
N LEU A 3 -26.72 -46.52 -23.20
CA LEU A 3 -25.80 -45.39 -23.21
C LEU A 3 -25.58 -44.92 -21.76
N ILE A 4 -24.46 -45.37 -21.22
CA ILE A 4 -23.86 -44.86 -19.98
C ILE A 4 -23.15 -43.57 -20.40
N VAL A 5 -23.62 -42.42 -19.94
CA VAL A 5 -22.83 -41.18 -20.01
C VAL A 5 -22.10 -41.04 -18.68
N ALA A 6 -20.80 -41.28 -18.74
CA ALA A 6 -19.89 -41.13 -17.62
C ALA A 6 -19.83 -39.66 -17.19
N LEU A 7 -20.28 -39.39 -15.97
CA LEU A 7 -19.89 -38.20 -15.22
C LEU A 7 -18.40 -38.33 -14.91
N ALA A 8 -17.56 -37.79 -15.79
CA ALA A 8 -16.13 -37.66 -15.53
C ALA A 8 -15.93 -36.58 -14.46
N LEU A 9 -15.79 -37.03 -13.21
CA LEU A 9 -14.80 -36.60 -12.23
C LEU A 9 -14.13 -35.25 -12.56
N MET A 10 -14.77 -34.13 -12.20
CA MET A 10 -14.03 -32.93 -11.83
C MET A 10 -13.43 -33.20 -10.44
N GLN A 11 -12.28 -33.87 -10.43
CA GLN A 11 -11.45 -33.97 -9.24
C GLN A 11 -11.00 -32.57 -8.83
N GLY A 12 -11.17 -32.29 -7.54
CA GLY A 12 -11.05 -30.98 -6.95
C GLY A 12 -9.71 -30.31 -7.24
N MET A 13 -9.78 -29.15 -7.86
CA MET A 13 -8.89 -28.06 -7.51
C MET A 13 -9.60 -27.25 -6.43
N THR A 14 -9.60 -27.76 -5.20
CA THR A 14 -9.68 -26.86 -4.05
C THR A 14 -8.39 -26.06 -4.08
N ALA A 15 -8.39 -24.92 -4.77
CA ALA A 15 -7.35 -23.92 -4.61
C ALA A 15 -7.38 -23.55 -3.13
N TYR A 16 -6.40 -24.06 -2.37
CA TYR A 16 -6.21 -23.63 -0.99
C TYR A 16 -5.86 -22.15 -1.07
N ALA A 17 -6.72 -21.27 -0.55
CA ALA A 17 -6.48 -19.82 -0.54
C ALA A 17 -5.21 -19.39 0.22
N GLY A 18 -4.52 -20.37 0.84
CA GLY A 18 -3.24 -20.24 1.51
C GLY A 18 -2.06 -20.95 0.83
N GLU A 19 -2.17 -21.42 -0.42
CA GLU A 19 -1.06 -22.09 -1.14
C GLU A 19 -0.97 -21.67 -2.61
N VAL A 20 0.25 -21.38 -3.10
CA VAL A 20 0.53 -21.23 -4.54
C VAL A 20 1.83 -21.93 -4.91
N ARG A 21 1.98 -22.31 -6.18
CA ARG A 21 3.24 -22.81 -6.75
C ARG A 21 3.82 -21.79 -7.71
N SER A 22 5.11 -21.49 -7.58
CA SER A 22 5.80 -20.51 -8.40
C SER A 22 7.30 -20.83 -8.51
N ASN A 23 7.86 -20.74 -9.71
CA ASN A 23 9.28 -20.99 -10.04
C ASN A 23 9.92 -22.22 -9.37
N GLY A 24 9.21 -23.36 -9.34
CA GLY A 24 9.74 -24.60 -8.75
C GLY A 24 9.66 -24.65 -7.22
N TYR A 25 8.86 -23.78 -6.60
CA TYR A 25 8.57 -23.81 -5.17
C TYR A 25 7.06 -23.78 -4.89
N THR A 26 6.69 -24.22 -3.70
CA THR A 26 5.36 -24.05 -3.12
C THR A 26 5.46 -23.05 -1.97
N VAL A 27 4.66 -21.99 -2.02
CA VAL A 27 4.51 -21.00 -0.95
C VAL A 27 3.19 -21.28 -0.23
N ARG A 28 3.24 -21.41 1.08
CA ARG A 28 2.07 -21.59 1.94
C ARG A 28 2.02 -20.56 3.05
N TYR A 29 0.81 -20.19 3.45
CA TYR A 29 0.56 -19.39 4.63
C TYR A 29 -0.58 -20.03 5.43
N ASP A 30 -0.21 -20.74 6.50
CA ASP A 30 -1.11 -21.53 7.32
C ASP A 30 -1.38 -20.83 8.67
N GLU A 31 -2.62 -20.94 9.17
CA GLU A 31 -3.01 -20.47 10.51
C GLU A 31 -2.78 -21.58 11.53
N HIS A 32 -2.29 -21.24 12.73
CA HIS A 32 -2.15 -22.17 13.85
C HIS A 32 -2.31 -21.45 15.19
N ILE A 33 -2.50 -22.21 16.27
CA ILE A 33 -2.50 -21.67 17.63
C ILE A 33 -1.06 -21.64 18.13
N GLU A 34 -0.62 -20.53 18.70
CA GLU A 34 0.70 -20.40 19.30
C GLU A 34 0.76 -21.19 20.61
N GLU A 35 1.57 -22.26 20.63
CA GLU A 35 1.72 -23.13 21.79
C GLU A 35 2.90 -22.72 22.67
N ALA A 36 3.85 -21.92 22.15
CA ALA A 36 4.97 -21.44 22.94
C ALA A 36 4.50 -20.47 24.03
N SER A 37 5.16 -20.53 25.19
CA SER A 37 4.90 -19.58 26.27
C SER A 37 5.32 -18.17 25.87
N GLY A 38 4.44 -17.19 26.06
CA GLY A 38 4.71 -15.78 25.76
C GLY A 38 3.41 -14.99 25.59
N ASP A 39 3.53 -13.73 25.14
CA ASP A 39 2.40 -12.80 25.00
C ASP A 39 1.34 -13.27 23.99
N LEU A 40 1.71 -14.14 23.06
CA LEU A 40 0.83 -14.69 22.04
C LEU A 40 0.34 -16.10 22.37
N HIS A 41 0.68 -16.67 23.53
CA HIS A 41 0.29 -18.05 23.87
C HIS A 41 -1.24 -18.22 23.83
N GLY A 42 -1.69 -19.19 23.04
CA GLY A 42 -3.12 -19.46 22.81
C GLY A 42 -3.78 -18.58 21.77
N GLU A 43 -3.07 -17.59 21.21
CA GLU A 43 -3.57 -16.75 20.13
C GLU A 43 -3.47 -17.46 18.78
N SER A 44 -4.36 -17.07 17.86
CA SER A 44 -4.25 -17.51 16.47
C SER A 44 -3.21 -16.68 15.73
N VAL A 45 -2.21 -17.36 15.18
CA VAL A 45 -1.03 -16.80 14.51
C VAL A 45 -0.79 -17.51 13.18
N GLY A 46 0.20 -17.04 12.42
CA GLY A 46 0.47 -17.55 11.08
C GLY A 46 1.86 -18.20 10.95
N SER A 47 1.97 -19.14 10.01
CA SER A 47 3.25 -19.72 9.59
C SER A 47 3.35 -19.69 8.07
N ILE A 48 4.34 -18.98 7.57
CA ILE A 48 4.66 -18.91 6.15
C ILE A 48 5.74 -19.95 5.87
N ARG A 49 5.50 -20.81 4.88
CA ARG A 49 6.45 -21.86 4.48
C ARG A 49 6.74 -21.79 3.00
N LEU A 50 8.02 -21.90 2.67
CA LEU A 50 8.50 -22.03 1.31
C LEU A 50 9.19 -23.38 1.15
N THR A 51 8.60 -24.27 0.36
CA THR A 51 9.15 -25.58 0.06
C THR A 51 9.56 -25.68 -1.41
N ARG A 52 10.68 -26.36 -1.69
CA ARG A 52 11.08 -26.65 -3.07
C ARG A 52 10.17 -27.73 -3.63
N ALA A 53 9.60 -27.50 -4.81
CA ALA A 53 8.61 -28.40 -5.39
C ALA A 53 9.21 -29.76 -5.81
N SER A 54 10.48 -29.80 -6.21
CA SER A 54 11.13 -31.00 -6.74
C SER A 54 11.34 -32.11 -5.71
N ASP A 55 11.66 -31.74 -4.47
CA ASP A 55 12.04 -32.67 -3.39
C ASP A 55 11.31 -32.41 -2.07
N GLN A 56 10.39 -31.45 -2.05
CA GLN A 56 9.61 -31.02 -0.87
C GLN A 56 10.48 -30.49 0.28
N THR A 57 11.73 -30.12 0.03
CA THR A 57 12.62 -29.56 1.06
C THR A 57 12.10 -28.20 1.52
N LEU A 58 12.02 -28.00 2.84
CA LEU A 58 11.77 -26.69 3.42
C LEU A 58 12.98 -25.78 3.18
N VAL A 59 12.77 -24.70 2.42
CA VAL A 59 13.83 -23.73 2.07
C VAL A 59 13.79 -22.54 3.02
N TRP A 60 12.60 -22.15 3.46
CA TRP A 60 12.41 -21.06 4.39
C TRP A 60 11.09 -21.18 5.15
N GLN A 61 11.08 -20.71 6.39
CA GLN A 61 9.89 -20.61 7.23
C GLN A 61 9.94 -19.35 8.09
N GLU A 62 8.78 -18.73 8.30
CA GLU A 62 8.58 -17.67 9.27
C GLU A 62 7.30 -17.95 10.05
N ASN A 63 7.43 -17.99 11.38
CA ASN A 63 6.28 -17.89 12.26
C ASN A 63 6.06 -16.41 12.55
N THR A 64 4.82 -15.95 12.41
CA THR A 64 4.46 -14.54 12.47
C THR A 64 3.20 -14.36 13.32
N PRO A 65 3.10 -13.28 14.12
CA PRO A 65 1.87 -13.00 14.86
C PRO A 65 0.66 -12.74 13.95
N LEU A 66 0.92 -12.49 12.66
CA LEU A 66 -0.11 -12.19 11.68
C LEU A 66 -0.89 -13.45 11.29
N ARG A 67 -2.21 -13.38 11.39
CA ARG A 67 -3.12 -14.39 10.85
C ARG A 67 -3.15 -14.30 9.32
N PRO A 68 -3.31 -15.41 8.58
CA PRO A 68 -3.34 -15.38 7.12
C PRO A 68 -4.56 -14.62 6.55
N GLY A 69 -4.32 -13.77 5.56
CA GLY A 69 -5.33 -12.99 4.84
C GLY A 69 -5.51 -11.57 5.38
N CYS A 70 -6.07 -10.68 4.54
CA CYS A 70 -6.38 -9.29 4.93
C CYS A 70 -7.80 -8.91 4.48
N GLY A 71 -8.79 -9.66 4.95
CA GLY A 71 -10.19 -9.47 4.54
C GLY A 71 -10.42 -9.90 3.10
N ALA A 72 -10.57 -8.95 2.18
CA ALA A 72 -10.79 -9.23 0.77
C ALA A 72 -9.52 -9.66 0.01
N ILE A 73 -8.33 -9.45 0.59
CA ILE A 73 -7.06 -9.87 0.00
C ILE A 73 -6.71 -11.27 0.50
N PRO A 74 -6.49 -12.26 -0.40
CA PRO A 74 -6.11 -13.60 -0.01
C PRO A 74 -4.78 -13.65 0.76
N ALA A 75 -4.62 -14.69 1.58
CA ALA A 75 -3.39 -14.93 2.33
C ALA A 75 -2.17 -15.08 1.41
N VAL A 76 -2.36 -15.72 0.25
CA VAL A 76 -1.31 -15.95 -0.74
C VAL A 76 -1.87 -15.62 -2.13
N THR A 77 -1.15 -14.81 -2.89
CA THR A 77 -1.49 -14.41 -4.26
C THR A 77 -0.28 -14.57 -5.16
N LEU A 78 -0.42 -15.32 -6.25
CA LEU A 78 0.59 -15.38 -7.30
C LEU A 78 0.49 -14.11 -8.16
N LEU A 79 1.54 -13.28 -8.15
CA LEU A 79 1.58 -12.06 -8.97
C LEU A 79 2.22 -12.32 -10.34
N SER A 80 3.27 -13.14 -10.36
CA SER A 80 3.95 -13.64 -11.55
C SER A 80 4.78 -14.87 -11.21
N ASP A 81 5.44 -15.49 -12.18
CA ASP A 81 6.38 -16.59 -11.95
C ASP A 81 7.53 -16.21 -10.99
N GLN A 82 7.85 -14.93 -10.84
CA GLN A 82 8.92 -14.48 -9.94
C GLN A 82 8.41 -13.97 -8.60
N PHE A 83 7.13 -13.63 -8.49
CA PHE A 83 6.60 -12.89 -7.35
C PHE A 83 5.37 -13.54 -6.76
N VAL A 84 5.42 -13.76 -5.44
CA VAL A 84 4.27 -14.16 -4.63
C VAL A 84 4.04 -13.08 -3.58
N ALA A 85 2.80 -12.62 -3.47
CA ALA A 85 2.36 -11.74 -2.41
C ALA A 85 1.70 -12.55 -1.29
N LEU A 86 2.03 -12.20 -0.07
CA LEU A 86 1.39 -12.69 1.15
C LEU A 86 0.71 -11.53 1.84
N CYS A 87 -0.48 -11.76 2.38
CA CYS A 87 -1.15 -10.78 3.23
C CYS A 87 -1.48 -11.43 4.56
N GLY A 88 -1.13 -10.77 5.66
CA GLY A 88 -1.50 -11.18 7.01
C GLY A 88 -1.99 -10.01 7.84
N HIS A 89 -2.73 -10.31 8.91
CA HIS A 89 -3.36 -9.30 9.76
C HIS A 89 -3.20 -9.59 11.25
N LEU A 90 -3.10 -8.54 12.07
CA LEU A 90 -2.95 -8.62 13.54
C LEU A 90 -4.18 -8.06 14.26
N GLY A 91 -5.39 -8.42 13.81
CA GLY A 91 -6.61 -7.77 14.30
C GLY A 91 -6.52 -6.24 14.19
N GLY A 92 -7.38 -5.50 14.90
CA GLY A 92 -7.13 -4.08 15.21
C GLY A 92 -6.92 -3.10 14.04
N ARG A 93 -7.20 -3.52 12.79
CA ARG A 93 -6.95 -2.79 11.54
C ARG A 93 -5.47 -2.75 11.10
N HIS A 94 -4.61 -3.65 11.60
CA HIS A 94 -3.21 -3.75 11.19
C HIS A 94 -3.01 -4.92 10.22
N TYR A 95 -2.39 -4.62 9.08
CA TYR A 95 -2.16 -5.56 7.98
C TYR A 95 -0.72 -5.44 7.51
N THR A 96 -0.15 -6.53 7.03
CA THR A 96 1.18 -6.51 6.39
C THR A 96 1.10 -7.25 5.08
N GLN A 97 1.63 -6.63 4.04
CA GLN A 97 1.80 -7.23 2.73
C GLN A 97 3.27 -7.58 2.56
N LYS A 98 3.59 -8.86 2.35
CA LYS A 98 4.95 -9.33 2.09
C LYS A 98 5.06 -9.81 0.66
N ILE A 99 6.10 -9.38 -0.05
CA ILE A 99 6.46 -9.89 -1.37
C ILE A 99 7.64 -10.82 -1.23
N ILE A 100 7.51 -12.00 -1.82
CA ILE A 100 8.59 -12.95 -1.99
C ILE A 100 9.03 -12.93 -3.46
N LEU A 101 10.29 -12.58 -3.69
CA LEU A 101 10.99 -12.73 -4.95
C LEU A 101 11.63 -14.12 -5.02
N MET A 102 11.11 -14.93 -5.93
CA MET A 102 11.49 -16.32 -6.16
C MET A 102 12.62 -16.38 -7.18
N GLN A 103 13.82 -15.96 -6.82
CA GLN A 103 14.99 -15.98 -7.71
C GLN A 103 16.20 -16.63 -7.05
N GLY A 104 16.87 -17.53 -7.77
CA GLY A 104 18.07 -18.21 -7.28
C GLY A 104 17.76 -19.17 -6.13
N ASN A 105 18.77 -19.48 -5.31
CA ASN A 105 18.64 -20.44 -4.21
C ASN A 105 18.14 -19.81 -2.89
N THR A 106 18.03 -18.49 -2.82
CA THR A 106 17.61 -17.75 -1.63
C THR A 106 16.53 -16.74 -2.00
N PRO A 107 15.31 -16.86 -1.49
CA PRO A 107 14.24 -15.92 -1.81
C PRO A 107 14.55 -14.53 -1.26
N GLY A 108 14.33 -13.50 -2.06
CA GLY A 108 14.31 -12.11 -1.59
C GLY A 108 12.97 -11.78 -0.96
N MET A 109 12.93 -11.06 0.15
CA MET A 109 11.67 -10.71 0.82
C MET A 109 11.63 -9.24 1.20
N VAL A 110 10.46 -8.63 1.05
CA VAL A 110 10.16 -7.25 1.45
C VAL A 110 8.75 -7.20 1.99
N SER A 111 8.51 -6.35 2.99
CA SER A 111 7.19 -6.15 3.56
C SER A 111 6.84 -4.67 3.67
N VAL A 112 5.54 -4.41 3.72
CA VAL A 112 4.97 -3.09 3.96
C VAL A 112 3.75 -3.24 4.84
N ASP A 113 3.72 -2.44 5.90
CA ASP A 113 2.60 -2.39 6.81
C ASP A 113 1.53 -1.43 6.29
N GLN A 114 0.28 -1.82 6.48
CA GLN A 114 -0.90 -1.10 6.08
C GLN A 114 -1.86 -1.04 7.25
N PHE A 115 -2.51 0.11 7.41
CA PHE A 115 -3.46 0.34 8.47
C PHE A 115 -4.83 0.59 7.84
N ASP A 116 -5.88 0.12 8.50
CA ASP A 116 -7.27 0.51 8.29
C ASP A 116 -7.93 0.04 7.00
N THR A 117 -7.23 0.11 5.88
CA THR A 117 -7.73 -0.32 4.57
C THR A 117 -6.58 -0.96 3.81
N PRO A 118 -6.48 -2.30 3.81
CA PRO A 118 -5.41 -2.96 3.09
C PRO A 118 -5.66 -2.85 1.58
N SER A 119 -4.60 -2.62 0.83
CA SER A 119 -4.59 -2.55 -0.63
C SER A 119 -3.76 -3.71 -1.20
N PRO A 120 -4.26 -4.40 -2.23
CA PRO A 120 -3.50 -5.47 -2.87
C PRO A 120 -2.31 -4.90 -3.64
N VAL A 121 -1.26 -5.70 -3.75
CA VAL A 121 -0.16 -5.41 -4.67
C VAL A 121 -0.64 -5.57 -6.10
N ARG A 122 -0.28 -4.61 -6.94
CA ARG A 122 -0.58 -4.56 -8.37
C ARG A 122 0.70 -4.81 -9.15
N VAL A 123 0.55 -5.46 -10.30
CA VAL A 123 1.59 -5.51 -11.33
C VAL A 123 1.32 -4.37 -12.30
N GLU A 124 2.27 -3.44 -12.41
CA GLU A 124 2.18 -2.27 -13.28
C GLU A 124 2.52 -2.66 -14.74
N GLY A 125 2.26 -1.75 -15.68
CA GLY A 125 2.44 -2.02 -17.12
C GLY A 125 3.89 -2.34 -17.52
N ASP A 126 4.86 -1.86 -16.75
CA ASP A 126 6.29 -2.15 -16.90
C ASP A 126 6.74 -3.44 -16.17
N GLY A 127 5.81 -4.16 -15.54
CA GLY A 127 6.08 -5.37 -14.76
C GLY A 127 6.60 -5.12 -13.35
N THR A 128 6.74 -3.86 -12.92
CA THR A 128 7.07 -3.55 -11.53
C THR A 128 5.86 -3.75 -10.62
N LEU A 129 6.11 -3.88 -9.33
CA LEU A 129 5.05 -4.05 -8.34
C LEU A 129 4.76 -2.71 -7.65
N ALA A 130 3.49 -2.42 -7.42
CA ALA A 130 3.09 -1.23 -6.68
C ALA A 130 1.95 -1.53 -5.70
N LEU A 131 1.83 -0.71 -4.67
CA LEU A 131 0.69 -0.72 -3.78
C LEU A 131 0.39 0.69 -3.26
N ASP A 132 -0.85 0.85 -2.84
CA ASP A 132 -1.39 2.11 -2.35
C ASP A 132 -1.59 1.99 -0.83
N VAL A 133 -0.92 2.83 -0.05
CA VAL A 133 -0.95 2.76 1.41
C VAL A 133 -1.47 4.06 2.00
N LEU A 134 -2.44 3.96 2.90
CA LEU A 134 -2.85 5.08 3.74
C LEU A 134 -1.98 5.12 5.00
N ARG A 135 -1.01 6.04 5.01
CA ARG A 135 -0.11 6.23 6.16
C ARG A 135 -0.77 7.12 7.21
N ARG A 136 -0.69 6.71 8.47
CA ARG A 136 -1.24 7.43 9.62
C ARG A 136 -0.14 8.00 10.51
N ASP A 137 -0.53 8.88 11.43
CA ASP A 137 0.32 9.39 12.52
C ASP A 137 1.64 10.05 12.05
N LEU A 138 1.62 10.69 10.88
CA LEU A 138 2.82 11.34 10.30
C LEU A 138 3.14 12.71 10.93
N PHE A 139 2.18 13.35 11.60
CA PHE A 139 2.35 14.63 12.30
C PHE A 139 1.68 14.61 13.70
N PRO A 140 2.13 13.75 14.63
CA PRO A 140 1.43 13.50 15.89
C PRO A 140 1.39 14.70 16.84
N GLY A 141 2.30 15.67 16.68
CA GLY A 141 2.34 16.91 17.47
C GLY A 141 1.51 18.06 16.89
N GLU A 142 0.96 17.90 15.69
CA GLU A 142 0.27 18.98 14.96
C GLU A 142 -1.15 18.62 14.55
N LEU A 143 -1.40 17.33 14.32
CA LEU A 143 -2.67 16.81 13.86
C LEU A 143 -3.31 15.96 14.96
N THR A 144 -4.59 16.23 15.23
CA THR A 144 -5.40 15.46 16.20
C THR A 144 -6.44 14.65 15.46
N GLY A 145 -6.53 13.35 15.76
CA GLY A 145 -7.47 12.44 15.11
C GLY A 145 -6.86 11.69 13.93
N PRO A 146 -7.67 10.90 13.20
CA PRO A 146 -7.16 10.02 12.16
C PRO A 146 -6.91 10.80 10.86
N HIS A 147 -5.64 11.10 10.58
CA HIS A 147 -5.18 11.70 9.34
C HIS A 147 -4.48 10.64 8.47
N TYR A 148 -4.87 10.57 7.20
CA TYR A 148 -4.43 9.51 6.28
C TYR A 148 -3.76 10.08 5.04
N PHE A 149 -2.47 9.86 4.96
CA PHE A 149 -1.62 10.31 3.87
C PHE A 149 -1.45 9.17 2.87
N HIS A 150 -2.20 9.24 1.77
CA HIS A 150 -2.09 8.27 0.68
C HIS A 150 -0.68 8.31 0.09
N THR A 151 -0.02 7.17 0.04
CA THR A 151 1.32 6.98 -0.50
C THR A 151 1.32 5.78 -1.43
N VAL A 152 1.72 6.02 -2.67
CA VAL A 152 1.98 4.97 -3.65
C VAL A 152 3.41 4.49 -3.46
N TYR A 153 3.56 3.22 -3.10
CA TYR A 153 4.86 2.54 -3.06
C TYR A 153 5.07 1.75 -4.35
N ARG A 154 6.28 1.83 -4.91
CA ARG A 154 6.75 0.92 -5.96
C ARG A 154 7.88 0.07 -5.42
N LEU A 155 7.92 -1.19 -5.84
CA LEU A 155 9.01 -2.09 -5.52
C LEU A 155 10.22 -1.71 -6.36
N GLN A 156 11.24 -1.17 -5.71
CA GLN A 156 12.54 -0.96 -6.32
C GLN A 156 13.37 -2.23 -6.21
N ARG A 157 13.97 -2.59 -7.35
CA ARG A 157 14.85 -3.75 -7.49
C ARG A 157 16.05 -3.37 -8.35
N ASP A 158 17.19 -3.19 -7.70
CA ASP A 158 18.48 -2.99 -8.35
C ASP A 158 19.57 -3.74 -7.57
N ALA A 159 20.84 -3.52 -7.92
CA ALA A 159 21.96 -4.21 -7.28
C ALA A 159 22.14 -3.86 -5.79
N ALA A 160 21.58 -2.75 -5.33
CA ALA A 160 21.71 -2.25 -3.95
C ALA A 160 20.39 -2.28 -3.18
N THR A 161 19.25 -2.29 -3.86
CA THR A 161 17.93 -2.09 -3.26
C THR A 161 16.97 -3.20 -3.66
N PHE A 162 16.36 -3.84 -2.66
CA PHE A 162 15.15 -4.63 -2.82
C PHE A 162 14.15 -4.19 -1.76
N GLY A 163 13.26 -3.27 -2.12
CA GLY A 163 12.46 -2.55 -1.14
C GLY A 163 11.33 -1.74 -1.77
N PHE A 164 10.24 -1.55 -1.03
CA PHE A 164 9.20 -0.60 -1.41
C PHE A 164 9.67 0.82 -1.12
N VAL A 165 9.60 1.70 -2.11
CA VAL A 165 9.92 3.12 -1.99
C VAL A 165 8.74 3.97 -2.45
N PRO A 166 8.47 5.13 -1.82
CA PRO A 166 7.46 6.05 -2.33
C PRO A 166 7.78 6.46 -3.77
N SER A 167 6.79 6.37 -4.65
CA SER A 167 6.93 6.77 -6.05
C SER A 167 6.05 7.99 -6.33
N PHE A 168 6.58 8.93 -7.11
CA PHE A 168 5.91 10.16 -7.56
C PHE A 168 6.02 10.35 -9.08
N GLU A 169 6.31 9.26 -9.80
CA GLU A 169 6.38 9.24 -11.27
C GLU A 169 4.99 9.32 -11.90
N ALA A 170 4.90 9.49 -13.22
CA ALA A 170 3.65 9.80 -13.90
C ALA A 170 2.51 8.80 -13.60
N GLU A 171 2.77 7.49 -13.57
CA GLU A 171 1.77 6.48 -13.23
C GLU A 171 1.29 6.59 -11.77
N SER A 172 2.20 6.86 -10.84
CA SER A 172 1.87 7.07 -9.43
C SER A 172 1.14 8.39 -9.23
N ALA A 173 1.53 9.45 -9.96
CA ALA A 173 0.93 10.77 -9.90
C ALA A 173 -0.56 10.78 -10.26
N GLU A 174 -0.99 10.00 -11.24
CA GLU A 174 -2.41 9.86 -11.56
C GLU A 174 -3.21 9.27 -10.39
N ARG A 175 -2.64 8.36 -9.60
CA ARG A 175 -3.30 7.82 -8.41
C ARG A 175 -3.41 8.86 -7.30
N TYR A 176 -2.36 9.63 -7.06
CA TYR A 176 -2.45 10.77 -6.13
C TYR A 176 -3.46 11.82 -6.59
N TRP A 177 -3.59 12.06 -7.90
CA TRP A 177 -4.60 12.96 -8.45
C TRP A 177 -6.03 12.44 -8.22
N GLN A 178 -6.26 11.14 -8.44
CA GLN A 178 -7.54 10.52 -8.13
C GLN A 178 -7.86 10.64 -6.64
N GLN A 179 -6.88 10.34 -5.77
CA GLN A 179 -7.05 10.47 -4.32
C GLN A 179 -7.33 11.92 -3.91
N TYR A 180 -6.60 12.88 -4.45
CA TYR A 180 -6.83 14.32 -4.23
C TYR A 180 -8.27 14.70 -4.51
N ARG A 181 -8.82 14.26 -5.67
CA ARG A 181 -10.22 14.52 -6.04
C ARG A 181 -11.21 13.89 -5.07
N VAL A 182 -10.97 12.64 -4.64
CA VAL A 182 -11.81 11.95 -3.66
C VAL A 182 -11.79 12.70 -2.33
N THR A 183 -10.61 13.04 -1.81
CA THR A 183 -10.46 13.79 -0.55
C THR A 183 -11.14 15.15 -0.63
N ARG A 184 -11.00 15.86 -1.75
CA ARG A 184 -11.62 17.18 -1.96
C ARG A 184 -13.15 17.12 -1.99
N GLN A 185 -13.73 16.02 -2.45
CA GLN A 185 -15.17 15.82 -2.46
C GLN A 185 -15.73 15.35 -1.11
N ALA A 186 -14.91 14.64 -0.33
CA ALA A 186 -15.34 14.00 0.91
C ALA A 186 -15.44 14.95 2.11
N ALA A 187 -14.61 16.01 2.16
CA ALA A 187 -14.56 16.91 3.31
C ALA A 187 -14.20 18.35 2.91
N PRO A 188 -14.59 19.36 3.72
CA PRO A 188 -14.14 20.73 3.54
C PRO A 188 -12.61 20.83 3.57
N ALA A 189 -12.04 21.67 2.70
CA ALA A 189 -10.59 21.76 2.49
C ALA A 189 -9.79 21.95 3.79
N ALA A 190 -10.32 22.71 4.74
CA ALA A 190 -9.61 22.97 5.99
C ALA A 190 -9.51 21.76 6.94
N ALA A 191 -10.46 20.83 6.87
CA ALA A 191 -10.45 19.63 7.72
C ALA A 191 -9.42 18.59 7.27
N VAL A 192 -9.04 18.63 5.99
CA VAL A 192 -8.16 17.65 5.33
C VAL A 192 -7.03 18.34 4.55
N LEU A 193 -6.68 19.56 4.96
CA LEU A 193 -5.73 20.41 4.24
C LEU A 193 -4.36 19.73 4.04
N PRO A 194 -3.74 19.12 5.07
CA PRO A 194 -2.47 18.43 4.90
C PRO A 194 -2.53 17.32 3.85
N GLU A 195 -3.58 16.50 3.87
CA GLU A 195 -3.77 15.37 2.94
C GLU A 195 -4.04 15.82 1.51
N LEU A 196 -4.80 16.90 1.34
CA LEU A 196 -5.04 17.54 0.04
C LEU A 196 -3.73 18.04 -0.56
N LEU A 197 -2.94 18.77 0.22
CA LEU A 197 -1.66 19.32 -0.22
C LEU A 197 -0.65 18.21 -0.53
N ALA A 198 -0.60 17.15 0.29
CA ALA A 198 0.25 15.98 0.07
C ALA A 198 -0.07 15.28 -1.25
N SER A 199 -1.37 14.99 -1.47
CA SER A 199 -1.82 14.32 -2.70
C SER A 199 -1.61 15.19 -3.93
N LEU A 200 -1.91 16.48 -3.84
CA LEU A 200 -1.73 17.42 -4.95
C LEU A 200 -0.24 17.57 -5.33
N LEU A 201 0.65 17.67 -4.34
CA LEU A 201 2.08 17.79 -4.56
C LEU A 201 2.68 16.51 -5.17
N ALA A 202 2.23 15.35 -4.69
CA ALA A 202 2.61 14.05 -5.24
C ALA A 202 2.12 13.84 -6.70
N ALA A 203 1.01 14.48 -7.07
CA ALA A 203 0.43 14.40 -8.41
C ALA A 203 1.14 15.28 -9.47
N GLN A 204 2.16 16.07 -9.11
CA GLN A 204 2.73 17.09 -10.00
C GLN A 204 3.25 16.56 -11.34
N SER A 205 3.77 15.32 -11.39
CA SER A 205 4.33 14.74 -12.62
C SER A 205 3.25 14.24 -13.60
N GLY A 206 1.99 14.14 -13.16
CA GLY A 206 0.80 13.73 -13.95
C GLY A 206 0.18 14.83 -14.83
N LYS A 207 0.83 15.99 -14.96
CA LYS A 207 0.48 17.07 -15.92
C LYS A 207 -0.81 17.86 -15.64
N GLN A 208 -1.27 17.97 -14.40
CA GLN A 208 -2.28 18.97 -14.02
C GLN A 208 -1.62 20.25 -13.46
N PRO A 209 -2.16 21.45 -13.73
CA PRO A 209 -1.58 22.69 -13.22
C PRO A 209 -1.83 22.83 -11.70
N ILE A 210 -0.92 22.29 -10.89
CA ILE A 210 -1.00 22.30 -9.42
C ILE A 210 -1.25 23.71 -8.84
N CYS A 211 -0.72 24.75 -9.47
CA CYS A 211 -0.86 26.12 -8.99
C CYS A 211 -2.31 26.63 -9.06
N GLY A 212 -3.10 26.17 -10.05
CA GLY A 212 -4.52 26.51 -10.13
C GLY A 212 -5.32 25.85 -9.02
N GLU A 213 -5.01 24.59 -8.72
CA GLU A 213 -5.62 23.85 -7.61
C GLU A 213 -5.25 24.44 -6.25
N LEU A 214 -3.99 24.85 -6.05
CA LEU A 214 -3.57 25.57 -4.84
C LEU A 214 -4.34 26.90 -4.68
N ALA A 215 -4.52 27.67 -5.75
CA ALA A 215 -5.32 28.89 -5.71
C ALA A 215 -6.79 28.61 -5.36
N ALA A 216 -7.35 27.52 -5.88
CA ALA A 216 -8.72 27.10 -5.57
C ALA A 216 -8.86 26.66 -4.10
N ILE A 217 -7.89 25.92 -3.55
CA ILE A 217 -7.87 25.56 -2.13
C ILE A 217 -7.78 26.82 -1.26
N ALA A 218 -6.93 27.78 -1.62
CA ALA A 218 -6.83 29.04 -0.90
C ALA A 218 -8.18 29.79 -0.87
N ALA A 219 -8.89 29.82 -2.00
CA ALA A 219 -10.23 30.40 -2.07
C ALA A 219 -11.24 29.65 -1.20
N ASP A 220 -11.21 28.31 -1.19
CA ASP A 220 -12.11 27.49 -0.36
C ASP A 220 -11.88 27.75 1.15
N LEU A 221 -10.62 27.89 1.57
CA LEU A 221 -10.26 28.20 2.96
C LEU A 221 -10.78 29.57 3.42
N GLN A 222 -10.83 30.56 2.52
CA GLN A 222 -11.41 31.86 2.80
C GLN A 222 -12.94 31.79 2.94
N HIS A 223 -13.62 31.20 1.95
CA HIS A 223 -15.09 31.13 1.93
C HIS A 223 -15.65 30.27 3.06
N GLY A 224 -14.90 29.28 3.55
CA GLY A 224 -15.26 28.48 4.72
C GLY A 224 -15.27 29.24 6.05
N GLY A 225 -14.92 30.54 6.07
CA GLY A 225 -14.97 31.41 7.25
C GLY A 225 -13.89 31.13 8.28
N GLN A 226 -12.91 30.28 7.97
CA GLN A 226 -11.85 29.88 8.89
C GLN A 226 -10.60 30.75 8.80
N ILE A 227 -10.39 31.44 7.66
CA ILE A 227 -9.25 32.31 7.45
C ILE A 227 -9.72 33.64 6.84
N PRO A 228 -9.40 34.78 7.47
CA PRO A 228 -10.00 36.07 7.13
C PRO A 228 -9.55 36.66 5.79
N ASP A 229 -8.37 36.28 5.29
CA ASP A 229 -7.83 36.83 4.04
C ASP A 229 -6.99 35.82 3.23
N ALA A 230 -6.65 36.22 2.00
CA ALA A 230 -5.94 35.37 1.03
C ALA A 230 -4.51 35.05 1.49
N GLN A 231 -3.90 36.01 2.18
CA GLN A 231 -2.53 35.90 2.62
C GLN A 231 -2.40 34.91 3.77
N GLY A 232 -3.35 34.89 4.69
CA GLY A 232 -3.46 33.89 5.75
C GLY A 232 -3.63 32.48 5.19
N ALA A 233 -4.48 32.32 4.17
CA ALA A 233 -4.72 31.00 3.57
C ALA A 233 -3.46 30.46 2.89
N ARG A 234 -2.78 31.31 2.13
CA ARG A 234 -1.48 30.99 1.51
C ARG A 234 -0.40 30.68 2.54
N THR A 235 -0.33 31.47 3.62
CA THR A 235 0.66 31.26 4.69
C THR A 235 0.46 29.91 5.37
N LEU A 236 -0.80 29.55 5.68
CA LEU A 236 -1.12 28.24 6.24
C LEU A 236 -0.74 27.10 5.28
N MET A 237 -1.12 27.22 4.01
CA MET A 237 -0.81 26.22 3.00
C MET A 237 0.70 26.05 2.80
N LEU A 238 1.46 27.14 2.74
CA LEU A 238 2.93 27.11 2.65
C LEU A 238 3.57 26.47 3.88
N GLY A 239 3.03 26.73 5.07
CA GLY A 239 3.47 26.07 6.30
C GLY A 239 3.33 24.55 6.23
N TRP A 240 2.22 24.05 5.66
CA TRP A 240 2.04 22.62 5.43
C TRP A 240 2.94 22.08 4.31
N LEU A 241 2.97 22.74 3.15
CA LEU A 241 3.79 22.33 2.00
C LEU A 241 5.28 22.21 2.36
N HIS A 242 5.78 23.03 3.28
CA HIS A 242 7.15 22.97 3.76
C HIS A 242 7.44 21.76 4.68
N LYS A 243 6.41 21.21 5.35
CA LYS A 243 6.55 20.08 6.28
C LYS A 243 6.47 18.72 5.58
N LEU A 244 5.76 18.64 4.45
CA LEU A 244 5.54 17.39 3.71
C LEU A 244 6.83 16.63 3.31
N PRO A 245 7.94 17.28 2.94
CA PRO A 245 9.18 16.56 2.63
C PRO A 245 9.75 15.75 3.80
N ALA A 246 9.54 16.20 5.04
CA ALA A 246 10.03 15.50 6.23
C ALA A 246 9.41 14.10 6.41
N ILE A 247 8.27 13.85 5.77
CA ILE A 247 7.57 12.57 5.81
C ILE A 247 7.62 11.81 4.47
N GLY A 248 8.45 12.29 3.52
CA GLY A 248 8.79 11.59 2.27
C GLY A 248 8.03 12.04 1.01
N TYR A 249 7.24 13.11 1.07
CA TYR A 249 6.61 13.70 -0.12
C TYR A 249 7.58 14.62 -0.89
N PRO A 250 7.30 14.97 -2.16
CA PRO A 250 8.14 15.90 -2.92
C PRO A 250 8.23 17.28 -2.26
N ALA A 251 9.29 18.02 -2.55
CA ALA A 251 9.39 19.42 -2.13
C ALA A 251 8.56 20.33 -3.04
N PHE A 252 7.83 21.27 -2.44
CA PHE A 252 7.12 22.30 -3.19
C PHE A 252 8.08 23.36 -3.72
N ASN A 253 8.09 23.57 -5.04
CA ASN A 253 8.83 24.66 -5.67
C ASN A 253 7.95 25.90 -5.82
N MET A 254 8.07 26.86 -4.90
CA MET A 254 7.30 28.11 -4.94
C MET A 254 7.47 28.89 -6.26
N GLN A 255 8.66 28.85 -6.86
CA GLN A 255 8.92 29.59 -8.10
C GLN A 255 8.10 29.04 -9.28
N ALA A 256 7.74 27.75 -9.25
CA ALA A 256 6.90 27.14 -10.28
C ALA A 256 5.47 27.69 -10.30
N CYS A 257 5.02 28.33 -9.20
CA CYS A 257 3.69 28.92 -9.09
C CYS A 257 3.69 30.45 -8.97
N ALA A 258 4.82 31.11 -9.26
CA ALA A 258 4.93 32.56 -9.17
C ALA A 258 3.82 33.28 -9.96
N GLY A 259 3.11 34.20 -9.29
CA GLY A 259 2.02 34.98 -9.88
C GLY A 259 0.67 34.23 -9.99
N ARG A 260 0.59 32.97 -9.57
CA ARG A 260 -0.66 32.18 -9.50
C ARG A 260 -0.99 31.71 -8.09
N PHE A 261 0.03 31.53 -7.26
CA PHE A 261 -0.05 31.19 -5.83
C PHE A 261 0.87 32.12 -5.04
#